data_AF-A0A178XJY7-F1
#
_entry.id   AF-A0A178XJY7-F1
#
_cell.length_a   1.000
_cell.length_b   1.000
_cell.length_c   1.000
_cell.angle_alpha   90.00
_cell.angle_beta   90.00
_cell.angle_gamma   90.00
#
_symmetry.space_group_name_H-M   'P 1'
#
loop_
_entity.id
_entity.type
_entity.pdbx_description
1 polymer ?
#
loop_
_entity_poly.entity_id
_entity_poly.type
_entity_poly.pdbx_seq_one_letter_code
_entity_poly.pdbx_strand_id
1 'polypeptide(L)'
;MCSWERFCAFAREPERRTVAGDATVSVEGASYEVEPELAGETVTLLWGLFDLELFVEHEGKRLGPFQPSRGAVPLFRYRKYQKSRTEERLDKVVRLADQLGLPRAAVTGGDRPLPSLPSTAAGLSVWRTPFPEPAIETAYPNGLAARGAIVDQLGLDRATASGRRAGLTHALAGN
;
A
#
# COMPACT_ATOMS: atom_id res chain seq x y z
N MET A 1 -0.40 3.22 -41.32
CA MET A 1 -0.53 3.13 -39.85
C MET A 1 0.20 4.32 -39.25
N CYS A 2 -0.44 5.08 -38.35
CA CYS A 2 0.25 6.17 -37.65
C CYS A 2 1.41 5.58 -36.84
N SER A 3 2.55 6.29 -36.78
CA SER A 3 3.65 5.89 -35.92
C SER A 3 3.21 5.92 -34.46
N TRP A 4 3.79 5.03 -33.65
CA TRP A 4 3.55 4.96 -32.20
C TRP A 4 3.72 6.34 -31.53
N GLU A 5 4.72 7.11 -31.96
CA GLU A 5 4.97 8.48 -31.50
C GLU A 5 3.78 9.43 -31.74
N ARG A 6 3.10 9.31 -32.88
CA ARG A 6 1.93 10.13 -33.21
C ARG A 6 0.74 9.76 -32.34
N PHE A 7 0.60 8.48 -32.01
CA PHE A 7 -0.44 7.98 -31.10
C PHE A 7 -0.21 8.48 -29.67
N CYS A 8 1.03 8.40 -29.15
CA CYS A 8 1.39 8.94 -27.85
C CYS A 8 1.10 10.45 -27.78
N ALA A 9 1.43 11.22 -28.83
CA ALA A 9 1.15 12.65 -28.86
C ALA A 9 -0.33 13.01 -28.73
N PHE A 10 -1.24 12.20 -29.28
CA PHE A 10 -2.70 12.40 -29.14
C PHE A 10 -3.23 12.01 -27.75
N ALA A 11 -2.56 11.09 -27.07
CA ALA A 11 -2.95 10.63 -25.73
C ALA A 11 -2.36 11.48 -24.60
N ARG A 12 -1.54 12.50 -24.92
CA ARG A 12 -0.98 13.44 -23.93
C ARG A 12 -1.99 14.52 -23.58
N GLU A 13 -2.16 14.74 -22.29
CA GLU A 13 -2.84 15.91 -21.77
C GLU A 13 -1.76 16.85 -21.21
N PRO A 14 -1.40 17.94 -21.92
CA PRO A 14 -0.30 18.80 -21.50
C PRO A 14 -0.62 19.49 -20.19
N GLU A 15 0.06 19.09 -19.12
CA GLU A 15 -0.14 19.64 -17.77
C GLU A 15 0.86 20.78 -17.54
N ARG A 16 0.35 21.97 -17.16
CA ARG A 16 1.21 23.08 -16.74
C ARG A 16 1.54 22.96 -15.27
N ARG A 17 2.83 22.93 -14.95
CA ARG A 17 3.33 22.91 -13.56
C ARG A 17 4.50 23.85 -13.37
N THR A 18 4.59 24.38 -12.16
CA THR A 18 5.75 25.15 -11.70
C THR A 18 6.83 24.20 -11.21
N VAL A 19 8.05 24.39 -11.68
CA VAL A 19 9.23 23.63 -11.23
C VAL A 19 9.65 24.11 -9.85
N ALA A 20 10.05 23.19 -8.96
CA ALA A 20 10.57 23.56 -7.66
C ALA A 20 11.89 24.36 -7.77
N GLY A 21 12.23 25.14 -6.75
CA GLY A 21 13.51 25.87 -6.70
C GLY A 21 14.74 24.96 -6.79
N ASP A 22 14.59 23.69 -6.45
CA ASP A 22 15.63 22.65 -6.56
C ASP A 22 15.62 21.96 -7.94
N ALA A 23 15.12 22.62 -9.00
CA ALA A 23 15.02 22.10 -10.37
C ALA A 23 14.33 20.71 -10.46
N THR A 24 13.35 20.46 -9.60
CA THR A 24 12.65 19.17 -9.50
C THR A 24 11.17 19.31 -9.81
N VAL A 25 10.61 18.36 -10.55
CA VAL A 25 9.17 18.28 -10.86
C VAL A 25 8.61 16.96 -10.35
N SER A 26 7.47 17.00 -9.64
CA SER A 26 6.75 15.78 -9.23
C SER A 26 5.57 15.48 -10.13
N VAL A 27 5.50 14.24 -10.60
CA VAL A 27 4.48 13.71 -11.53
C VAL A 27 4.10 12.30 -11.08
N GLU A 28 2.82 12.00 -10.82
CA GLU A 28 2.31 10.70 -10.32
C GLU A 28 3.11 10.09 -9.16
N GLY A 29 3.66 10.93 -8.28
CA GLY A 29 4.48 10.49 -7.14
C GLY A 29 5.92 10.12 -7.48
N ALA A 30 6.34 10.20 -8.75
CA ALA A 30 7.75 10.22 -9.14
C ALA A 30 8.30 11.66 -9.14
N SER A 31 9.60 11.80 -8.89
CA SER A 31 10.30 13.09 -8.90
C SER A 31 11.34 13.09 -10.03
N TYR A 32 11.24 14.03 -10.95
CA TYR A 32 12.13 14.20 -12.09
C TYR A 32 13.03 15.41 -11.86
N GLU A 33 14.33 15.24 -12.08
CA GLU A 33 15.28 16.35 -12.06
C GLU A 33 15.35 16.91 -13.48
N VAL A 34 15.07 18.20 -13.60
CA VAL A 34 15.09 18.94 -14.87
C VAL A 34 16.30 19.87 -14.91
N GLU A 35 16.49 20.58 -16.03
CA GLU A 35 17.58 21.55 -16.12
C GLU A 35 17.45 22.65 -15.06
N PRO A 36 18.57 23.09 -14.46
CA PRO A 36 18.56 24.11 -13.42
C PRO A 36 18.04 25.47 -13.90
N GLU A 37 18.10 25.75 -15.21
CA GLU A 37 17.55 26.97 -15.82
C GLU A 37 16.02 27.02 -15.75
N LEU A 38 15.35 25.87 -15.56
CA LEU A 38 13.89 25.79 -15.42
C LEU A 38 13.43 25.92 -13.97
N ALA A 39 14.34 26.07 -13.00
CA ALA A 39 13.99 26.15 -11.59
C ALA A 39 13.13 27.39 -11.28
N GLY A 40 11.93 27.18 -10.73
CA GLY A 40 10.97 28.26 -10.47
C GLY A 40 10.15 28.72 -11.68
N GLU A 41 10.42 28.19 -12.87
CA GLU A 41 9.66 28.52 -14.07
C GLU A 41 8.38 27.70 -14.20
N THR A 42 7.43 28.23 -14.97
CA THR A 42 6.19 27.50 -15.33
C THR A 42 6.39 26.79 -16.65
N VAL A 43 6.43 25.46 -16.59
CA VAL A 43 6.70 24.61 -17.75
C VAL A 43 5.49 23.76 -18.12
N THR A 44 5.41 23.35 -19.39
CA THR A 44 4.40 22.39 -19.85
C THR A 44 5.01 21.00 -19.89
N LEU A 45 4.46 20.08 -19.12
CA LEU A 45 4.92 18.70 -19.07
C LEU A 45 4.27 17.91 -20.20
N LEU A 46 5.10 17.34 -21.07
CA LEU A 46 4.71 16.48 -22.17
C LEU A 46 4.84 15.02 -21.73
N TRP A 47 3.94 14.62 -20.84
CA TRP A 47 3.87 13.26 -20.28
C TRP A 47 2.46 12.71 -20.46
N GLY A 48 2.35 11.39 -20.57
CA GLY A 48 1.08 10.69 -20.75
C GLY A 48 1.18 9.26 -20.25
N LEU A 49 0.04 8.58 -20.16
CA LEU A 49 -0.05 7.21 -19.63
C LEU A 49 0.89 6.20 -20.34
N PHE A 50 1.21 6.46 -21.60
CA PHE A 50 2.03 5.59 -22.44
C PHE A 50 3.49 6.04 -22.55
N ASP A 51 3.84 7.19 -21.98
CA ASP A 51 5.19 7.74 -22.06
C ASP A 51 6.02 7.26 -20.87
N LEU A 52 7.16 6.63 -21.16
CA LEU A 52 8.14 6.20 -20.17
C LEU A 52 9.13 7.31 -19.81
N GLU A 53 9.22 8.35 -20.64
CA GLU A 53 10.19 9.43 -20.55
C GLU A 53 9.47 10.77 -20.40
N LEU A 54 9.95 11.63 -19.50
CA LEU A 54 9.40 12.97 -19.32
C LEU A 54 10.06 13.94 -20.29
N PHE A 55 9.24 14.65 -21.06
CA PHE A 55 9.64 15.82 -21.81
C PHE A 55 9.02 17.07 -21.21
N VAL A 56 9.76 18.17 -21.23
CA VAL A 56 9.33 19.47 -20.72
C VAL A 56 9.37 20.48 -21.86
N GLU A 57 8.34 21.27 -22.01
CA GLU A 57 8.30 22.38 -22.95
C GLU A 57 8.33 23.71 -22.20
N HIS A 58 9.33 24.53 -22.51
CA HIS A 58 9.50 25.88 -21.97
C HIS A 58 9.82 26.84 -23.13
N GLU A 59 9.05 27.93 -23.25
CA GLU A 59 9.21 28.92 -24.33
C GLU A 59 9.22 28.35 -25.77
N GLY A 60 8.47 27.26 -26.00
CA GLY A 60 8.41 26.58 -27.30
C GLY A 60 9.63 25.71 -27.63
N LYS A 61 10.56 25.53 -26.67
CA LYS A 61 11.66 24.57 -26.75
C LYS A 61 11.29 23.31 -25.96
N ARG A 62 11.46 22.15 -26.60
CA ARG A 62 11.29 20.84 -25.96
C ARG A 62 12.62 20.36 -25.40
N LEU A 63 12.64 20.15 -24.09
CA LEU A 63 13.77 19.66 -23.29
C LEU A 63 13.46 18.24 -22.81
N GLY A 64 14.49 17.40 -22.71
CA GLY A 64 14.38 15.99 -22.28
C GLY A 64 15.13 15.02 -23.21
N PRO A 65 15.09 13.71 -22.93
CA PRO A 65 14.25 13.04 -21.93
C PRO A 65 14.83 13.12 -20.50
N PHE A 66 13.98 13.48 -19.54
CA PHE A 66 14.36 13.51 -18.12
C PHE A 66 14.06 12.17 -17.44
N GLN A 67 15.02 11.68 -16.67
CA GLN A 67 14.91 10.44 -15.90
C GLN A 67 14.46 10.76 -14.46
N PRO A 68 13.75 9.83 -13.80
CA PRO A 68 13.35 10.04 -12.41
C PRO A 68 14.57 10.07 -11.49
N SER A 69 14.76 11.21 -10.80
CA SER A 69 15.85 11.46 -9.84
C SER A 69 15.81 10.50 -8.65
N ARG A 70 14.60 10.21 -8.18
CA ARG A 70 14.36 9.09 -7.26
C ARG A 70 14.12 7.86 -8.11
N GLY A 71 15.17 7.06 -8.28
CA GLY A 71 15.08 5.74 -8.91
C GLY A 71 13.87 4.98 -8.37
N ALA A 72 13.21 4.21 -9.26
CA ALA A 72 11.95 3.51 -9.08
C ALA A 72 11.49 3.46 -7.61
N VAL A 73 10.37 4.14 -7.29
CA VAL A 73 9.73 4.03 -5.97
C VAL A 73 9.75 2.56 -5.59
N PRO A 74 10.54 2.16 -4.58
CA PRO A 74 10.79 0.76 -4.36
C PRO A 74 9.47 0.11 -3.97
N LEU A 75 8.86 -0.57 -4.94
CA LEU A 75 7.76 -1.49 -4.70
C LEU A 75 8.27 -2.46 -3.63
N PHE A 76 7.45 -2.74 -2.62
CA PHE A 76 7.80 -3.52 -1.41
C PHE A 76 8.65 -2.83 -0.34
N ARG A 77 8.98 -1.54 -0.44
CA ARG A 77 9.47 -0.76 0.72
C ARG A 77 8.32 -0.09 1.43
N TYR A 78 7.65 -0.85 2.29
CA TYR A 78 6.72 -0.27 3.26
C TYR A 78 7.47 0.66 4.21
N ARG A 79 6.83 1.77 4.58
CA ARG A 79 7.31 2.61 5.68
C ARG A 79 7.52 1.71 6.90
N LYS A 80 8.74 1.66 7.42
CA LYS A 80 9.00 0.97 8.68
C LYS A 80 8.10 1.59 9.74
N TYR A 81 7.36 0.77 10.47
CA TYR A 81 6.48 1.24 11.54
C TYR A 81 7.30 2.12 12.49
N GLN A 82 6.90 3.38 12.61
CA GLN A 82 7.50 4.31 13.55
C GLN A 82 6.90 4.03 14.91
N LYS A 83 7.75 3.65 15.87
CA LYS A 83 7.29 3.38 17.23
C LYS A 83 6.65 4.65 17.80
N SER A 84 5.52 4.48 18.46
CA SER A 84 4.89 5.56 19.20
C SER A 84 5.75 5.97 20.40
N ARG A 85 5.59 7.21 20.89
CA ARG A 85 6.25 7.67 22.13
C ARG A 85 5.98 6.73 23.32
N THR A 86 4.81 6.09 23.34
CA THR A 86 4.43 5.10 24.35
C THR A 86 5.26 3.83 24.25
N GLU A 87 5.44 3.29 23.04
CA GLU A 87 6.29 2.11 22.81
C GLU A 87 7.76 2.38 23.13
N GLU A 88 8.30 3.54 22.76
CA GLU A 88 9.66 3.93 23.14
C GLU A 88 9.83 4.04 24.66
N ARG A 89 8.81 4.54 25.37
CA ARG A 89 8.81 4.60 26.82
C ARG A 89 8.79 3.19 27.43
N LEU A 90 8.02 2.26 26.87
CA LEU A 90 7.99 0.87 27.30
C LEU A 90 9.33 0.18 27.09
N ASP A 91 9.97 0.36 25.92
CA ASP A 91 11.30 -0.17 25.63
C ASP A 91 12.34 0.33 26.65
N LYS A 92 12.27 1.62 27.02
CA LYS A 92 13.14 2.19 28.06
C LYS A 92 12.90 1.55 29.43
N VAL A 93 11.64 1.32 29.81
CA VAL A 93 11.29 0.65 31.08
C VAL A 93 11.82 -0.78 31.10
N VAL A 94 11.69 -1.52 30.00
CA VAL A 94 12.22 -2.90 29.89
C VAL A 94 13.74 -2.89 30.07
N ARG A 95 14.46 -2.03 29.34
CA ARG A 95 15.92 -1.91 29.47
C ARG A 95 16.36 -1.54 30.90
N LEU A 96 15.62 -0.64 31.56
CA LEU A 96 15.90 -0.24 32.93
C LEU A 96 15.69 -1.42 33.90
N ALA A 97 14.61 -2.20 33.71
CA ALA A 97 14.34 -3.38 34.52
C ALA A 97 15.44 -4.45 34.39
N ASP A 98 15.92 -4.66 33.16
CA ASP A 98 17.04 -5.59 32.87
C ASP A 98 18.33 -5.12 33.57
N GLN A 99 18.62 -3.81 33.54
CA GLN A 99 19.78 -3.23 34.23
C GLN A 99 19.70 -3.35 35.75
N LEU A 100 18.49 -3.23 36.32
CA LEU A 100 18.26 -3.37 37.75
C LEU A 100 18.20 -4.83 38.19
N GLY A 101 18.27 -5.79 37.27
CA GLY A 101 18.15 -7.23 37.57
C GLY A 101 16.83 -7.58 38.24
N LEU A 102 15.77 -6.78 38.03
CA LEU A 102 14.48 -7.00 38.65
C LEU A 102 13.70 -8.01 37.81
N PRO A 103 13.46 -9.24 38.31
CA PRO A 103 12.56 -10.15 37.61
C PRO A 103 11.19 -9.47 37.51
N ARG A 104 10.52 -9.59 36.35
CA ARG A 104 9.20 -8.98 36.11
C ARG A 104 8.16 -9.36 37.18
N ALA A 105 8.35 -10.50 37.84
CA ALA A 105 7.63 -10.94 39.01
C ALA A 105 7.74 -9.97 40.21
N ALA A 106 8.91 -9.38 40.50
CA ALA A 106 9.08 -8.46 41.63
C ALA A 106 8.32 -7.14 41.43
N VAL A 107 8.22 -6.64 40.19
CA VAL A 107 7.51 -5.40 39.84
C VAL A 107 5.99 -5.62 39.73
N THR A 108 5.58 -6.79 39.23
CA THR A 108 4.15 -7.11 39.00
C THR A 108 3.49 -7.78 40.21
N GLY A 109 4.23 -7.96 41.31
CA GLY A 109 3.73 -8.60 42.53
C GLY A 109 3.50 -10.10 42.37
N GLY A 110 4.49 -10.82 41.83
CA GLY A 110 4.44 -12.24 41.47
C GLY A 110 4.23 -13.21 42.63
N ASP A 111 4.28 -12.75 43.88
CA ASP A 111 3.89 -13.53 45.07
C ASP A 111 2.46 -13.29 45.52
N ARG A 112 1.70 -12.43 44.84
CA ARG A 112 0.25 -12.41 45.02
C ARG A 112 -0.30 -13.48 44.09
N PRO A 113 -0.73 -14.66 44.61
CA PRO A 113 -1.59 -15.51 43.81
C PRO A 113 -2.71 -14.62 43.28
N LEU A 114 -2.90 -14.62 41.96
CA LEU A 114 -4.10 -14.06 41.35
C LEU A 114 -5.27 -14.52 42.21
N PRO A 115 -6.19 -13.64 42.64
CA PRO A 115 -7.30 -14.07 43.48
C PRO A 115 -7.96 -15.23 42.76
N SER A 116 -7.72 -16.44 43.27
CA SER A 116 -8.37 -17.64 42.79
C SER A 116 -9.85 -17.33 42.92
N LEU A 117 -10.59 -17.50 41.82
CA LEU A 117 -12.03 -17.35 41.85
C LEU A 117 -12.55 -18.06 43.11
N PRO A 118 -13.44 -17.42 43.89
CA PRO A 118 -13.89 -18.00 45.15
C PRO A 118 -14.43 -19.40 44.86
N SER A 119 -14.24 -20.36 45.77
CA SER A 119 -14.63 -21.77 45.56
C SER A 119 -16.11 -21.93 45.17
N THR A 120 -16.96 -20.94 45.50
CA THR A 120 -18.34 -20.80 45.02
C THR A 120 -18.50 -20.69 43.49
N ALA A 121 -17.46 -20.27 42.76
CA ALA A 121 -17.46 -20.19 41.30
C ALA A 121 -17.32 -21.56 40.62
N ALA A 122 -16.78 -22.57 41.32
CA ALA A 122 -16.57 -23.91 40.78
C ALA A 122 -17.89 -24.67 40.48
N GLY A 123 -19.01 -24.20 41.03
CA GLY A 123 -20.35 -24.78 40.83
C GLY A 123 -21.32 -23.89 40.06
N LEU A 124 -20.89 -22.73 39.54
CA LEU A 124 -21.77 -21.87 38.74
C LEU A 124 -22.01 -22.55 37.39
N SER A 125 -23.21 -23.08 37.18
CA SER A 125 -23.65 -23.55 35.87
C SER A 125 -23.81 -22.34 34.94
N VAL A 126 -22.72 -21.96 34.29
CA VAL A 126 -22.76 -20.93 33.25
C VAL A 126 -23.58 -21.48 32.09
N TRP A 127 -24.61 -20.75 31.69
CA TRP A 127 -25.35 -21.05 30.47
C TRP A 127 -24.40 -20.92 29.28
N ARG A 128 -23.96 -22.05 28.74
CA ARG A 128 -23.11 -22.11 27.55
C ARG A 128 -24.05 -22.25 26.37
N THR A 129 -24.29 -21.16 25.65
CA THR A 129 -24.86 -21.25 24.31
C THR A 129 -23.70 -21.58 23.38
N PRO A 130 -23.61 -22.81 22.82
CA PRO A 130 -22.65 -23.08 21.77
C PRO A 130 -22.92 -22.12 20.62
N PHE A 131 -21.86 -21.59 20.00
CA PHE A 131 -22.02 -20.82 18.78
C PHE A 131 -22.73 -21.71 17.75
N PRO A 132 -23.72 -21.18 17.01
CA PRO A 132 -24.30 -21.93 15.91
C PRO A 132 -23.16 -22.28 14.96
N GLU A 133 -22.91 -23.58 14.74
CA GLU A 133 -21.93 -23.98 13.75
C GLU A 133 -22.39 -23.41 12.41
N PRO A 134 -21.60 -22.54 11.76
CA PRO A 134 -21.95 -22.12 10.42
C PRO A 134 -22.02 -23.37 9.56
N ALA A 135 -23.04 -23.49 8.73
CA ALA A 135 -23.05 -24.47 7.66
C ALA A 135 -21.90 -24.09 6.71
N ILE A 136 -20.72 -24.61 6.96
CA ILE A 136 -19.56 -24.42 6.10
C ILE A 136 -19.83 -25.26 4.87
N GLU A 137 -20.35 -24.64 3.81
CA GLU A 137 -20.30 -25.21 2.47
C GLU A 137 -18.82 -25.32 2.10
N THR A 138 -18.23 -26.50 2.30
CA THR A 138 -16.80 -26.77 2.08
C THR A 138 -16.37 -26.58 0.63
N ALA A 139 -17.32 -26.55 -0.31
CA ALA A 139 -17.07 -26.24 -1.71
C ALA A 139 -18.32 -25.66 -2.38
N TYR A 140 -18.11 -24.69 -3.28
CA TYR A 140 -19.17 -24.22 -4.17
C TYR A 140 -19.52 -25.29 -5.21
N PRO A 141 -20.79 -25.41 -5.63
CA PRO A 141 -21.25 -26.45 -6.54
C PRO A 141 -20.63 -26.35 -7.95
N ASN A 142 -20.24 -25.16 -8.38
CA ASN A 142 -19.54 -24.95 -9.64
C ASN A 142 -18.62 -23.71 -9.57
N GLY A 143 -17.67 -23.61 -10.51
CA GLY A 143 -16.72 -22.50 -10.55
C GLY A 143 -17.37 -21.13 -10.84
N LEU A 144 -18.56 -21.09 -11.44
CA LEU A 144 -19.31 -19.85 -11.68
C LEU A 144 -19.94 -19.32 -10.39
N ALA A 145 -20.46 -20.20 -9.53
CA ALA A 145 -21.03 -19.88 -8.23
C ALA A 145 -19.94 -19.37 -7.28
N ALA A 146 -18.77 -20.00 -7.28
CA ALA A 146 -17.60 -19.50 -6.54
C ALA A 146 -17.21 -18.08 -6.97
N ARG A 147 -17.11 -17.85 -8.29
CA ARG A 147 -16.78 -16.52 -8.83
C ARG A 147 -17.86 -15.49 -8.51
N GLY A 148 -19.13 -15.88 -8.55
CA GLY A 148 -20.26 -15.03 -8.14
C GLY A 148 -20.14 -14.59 -6.69
N ALA A 149 -19.94 -15.54 -5.77
CA ALA A 149 -19.80 -15.25 -4.34
C ALA A 149 -18.60 -14.33 -4.03
N ILE A 150 -17.48 -14.48 -4.76
CA ILE A 150 -16.33 -13.58 -4.63
C ILE A 150 -16.67 -12.17 -5.10
N VAL A 151 -17.40 -12.04 -6.22
CA VAL A 151 -17.84 -10.74 -6.74
C VAL A 151 -18.77 -10.05 -5.74
N ASP A 152 -19.69 -10.80 -5.15
CA ASP A 152 -20.63 -10.30 -4.14
C ASP A 152 -19.90 -9.89 -2.85
N GLN A 153 -18.92 -10.67 -2.37
CA GLN A 153 -18.08 -10.31 -1.21
C GLN A 153 -17.23 -9.06 -1.44
N LEU A 154 -16.74 -8.85 -2.66
CA LEU A 154 -15.90 -7.71 -3.01
C LEU A 154 -16.70 -6.47 -3.41
N GLY A 155 -18.03 -6.56 -3.51
CA GLY A 155 -18.89 -5.46 -3.95
C GLY A 155 -18.62 -5.00 -5.38
N LEU A 156 -18.16 -5.90 -6.26
CA LEU A 156 -17.83 -5.61 -7.64
C LEU A 156 -19.04 -5.81 -8.55
N ASP A 157 -19.17 -5.00 -9.60
CA ASP A 157 -20.17 -5.25 -10.64
C ASP A 157 -19.78 -6.48 -11.47
N ARG A 158 -20.75 -7.38 -11.71
CA ARG A 158 -20.55 -8.61 -12.51
C ARG A 158 -19.99 -8.35 -13.91
N ALA A 159 -20.32 -7.21 -14.51
CA ALA A 159 -19.78 -6.79 -15.81
C ALA A 159 -18.26 -6.59 -15.77
N THR A 160 -17.76 -5.99 -14.68
CA THR A 160 -16.34 -5.66 -14.46
C THR A 160 -15.51 -6.92 -14.17
N ALA A 161 -16.11 -7.95 -13.57
CA ALA A 161 -15.47 -9.24 -13.32
C ALA A 161 -15.34 -10.11 -14.58
N SER A 162 -16.29 -10.00 -15.53
CA SER A 162 -16.24 -10.67 -16.83
C SER A 162 -15.14 -10.10 -17.74
N GLY A 163 -14.96 -8.76 -17.73
CA GLY A 163 -14.00 -8.06 -18.59
C GLY A 163 -12.52 -8.30 -18.27
N ARG A 164 -12.17 -8.71 -17.04
CA ARG A 164 -10.78 -8.98 -16.62
C ARG A 164 -10.23 -10.34 -17.07
N ARG A 165 -11.00 -11.13 -17.82
CA ARG A 165 -10.58 -12.45 -18.35
C ARG A 165 -9.58 -12.38 -19.50
N ALA A 166 -9.41 -11.22 -20.15
CA ALA A 166 -8.52 -11.09 -21.30
C ALA A 166 -7.05 -10.78 -20.95
N GLY A 167 -6.74 -10.38 -19.70
CA GLY A 167 -5.39 -9.96 -19.31
C GLY A 167 -4.57 -10.97 -18.50
N LEU A 168 -5.19 -12.04 -17.97
CA LEU A 168 -4.56 -12.88 -16.95
C LEU A 168 -4.14 -14.28 -17.45
N THR A 169 -4.53 -14.68 -18.66
CA THR A 169 -4.12 -15.97 -19.25
C THR A 169 -2.75 -15.94 -19.90
N HIS A 170 -2.12 -14.77 -20.09
CA HIS A 170 -0.78 -14.69 -20.70
C HIS A 170 0.39 -14.72 -19.68
N ALA A 171 0.10 -14.79 -18.37
CA ALA A 171 1.10 -14.75 -17.30
C ALA A 171 1.36 -16.12 -16.63
N LEU A 172 0.73 -17.21 -17.09
CA LEU A 172 0.86 -18.55 -16.47
C LEU A 172 1.28 -19.66 -17.45
N ALA A 173 1.80 -19.31 -18.64
CA ALA A 173 2.35 -20.26 -19.62
C ALA A 173 3.83 -19.98 -19.92
N GLY A 174 4.62 -19.77 -18.87
CA GLY A 174 6.05 -19.50 -18.95
C GLY A 174 6.80 -20.02 -17.73
N ASN A 175 6.83 -21.34 -17.56
CA ASN A 175 7.97 -22.08 -17.03
C ASN A 175 7.82 -23.56 -17.38
#